data_AF-A0A3D0YRY2-F1
#
_entry.id   AF-A0A3D0YRY2-F1
#
_cell.length_a   1.000
_cell.length_b   1.000
_cell.length_c   1.000
_cell.angle_alpha   90.00
_cell.angle_beta   90.00
_cell.angle_gamma   90.00
#
_symmetry.space_group_name_H-M   'P 1'
#
loop_
_entity.id
_entity.type
_entity.pdbx_description
1 polymer ?
#
loop_
_entity_poly.entity_id
_entity_poly.type
_entity_poly.pdbx_seq_one_letter_code
_entity_poly.pdbx_strand_id
1 'polypeptide(L)'
;MSTRPKVNKVFAWIVRFAAVVVVGAIFVHVVFTAASPNGYLTVTTDLKSPSAFISDPKPMDRLYLDEGSPFRLIGSPVYLDLKPPSPFETVTVRAEYINHGQPLVEIGALSNRLDGQYDMRSVENRLVDSLSWSRLSSGRMSLLQRNKTYVTLDDFLTNPPSAS
;
A
#
# COMPACT_ATOMS: atom_id res chain seq x y z
N MET A 1 2.23 68.77 6.48
CA MET A 1 3.69 68.55 6.53
C MET A 1 3.90 67.17 7.15
N SER A 2 4.12 66.13 6.35
CA SER A 2 4.18 64.74 6.82
C SER A 2 5.62 64.34 7.12
N THR A 3 6.00 64.35 8.39
CA THR A 3 7.29 63.84 8.87
C THR A 3 7.36 62.33 8.72
N ARG A 4 8.08 61.84 7.69
CA ARG A 4 8.36 60.41 7.54
C ARG A 4 9.29 59.95 8.69
N PRO A 5 8.92 58.92 9.46
CA PRO A 5 9.77 58.41 10.53
C PRO A 5 11.07 57.84 9.94
N LYS A 6 12.23 58.29 10.46
CA LYS A 6 13.54 57.74 10.12
C LYS A 6 13.65 56.34 10.74
N VAL A 7 13.26 55.32 9.97
CA VAL A 7 13.46 53.92 10.38
C VAL A 7 14.95 53.69 10.61
N ASN A 8 15.30 53.24 11.81
CA ASN A 8 16.68 52.90 12.14
C ASN A 8 17.18 51.81 11.16
N LYS A 9 18.29 52.07 10.46
CA LYS A 9 18.85 51.15 9.46
C LYS A 9 19.09 49.74 10.04
N VAL A 10 19.40 49.65 11.33
CA VAL A 10 19.57 48.39 12.06
C VAL A 10 18.25 47.62 12.16
N PHE A 11 17.15 48.30 12.50
CA PHE A 11 15.82 47.69 12.56
C PHE A 11 15.38 47.15 11.19
N ALA A 12 15.62 47.91 10.12
CA ALA A 12 15.33 47.45 8.76
C ALA A 12 16.13 46.19 8.37
N TRP A 13 17.38 46.06 8.82
CA TRP A 13 18.20 44.86 8.61
C TRP A 13 17.69 43.65 9.39
N ILE A 14 17.29 43.84 10.65
CA ILE A 14 16.71 42.77 11.48
C ILE A 14 15.43 42.23 10.85
N VAL A 15 14.52 43.10 10.40
CA VAL A 15 13.27 42.68 9.74
C VAL A 15 13.54 41.91 8.45
N ARG A 16 14.51 42.34 7.64
CA ARG A 16 14.91 41.62 6.42
C ARG A 16 15.50 40.24 6.73
N PHE A 17 16.37 40.16 7.73
CA PHE A 17 16.95 38.89 8.16
C PHE A 17 15.88 37.94 8.67
N ALA A 18 14.97 38.42 9.53
CA ALA A 18 13.84 37.64 10.03
C ALA A 18 12.95 37.14 8.88
N ALA A 19 12.66 37.98 7.88
CA ALA A 19 11.89 37.57 6.72
C ALA A 19 12.60 36.46 5.91
N VAL A 20 13.90 36.58 5.69
CA VAL A 20 14.70 35.55 4.99
C VAL A 20 14.70 34.24 5.77
N VAL A 21 14.85 34.29 7.10
CA VAL A 21 14.80 33.10 7.96
C VAL A 21 13.42 32.45 7.90
N VAL A 22 12.33 33.21 7.96
CA VAL A 22 10.96 32.68 7.88
C VAL A 22 10.72 32.02 6.52
N VAL A 23 11.11 32.66 5.42
CA VAL A 23 10.98 32.08 4.07
C VAL A 23 11.83 30.82 3.94
N GLY A 24 13.06 30.84 4.45
CA GLY A 24 13.94 29.67 4.46
C GLY A 24 13.36 28.52 5.29
N ALA A 25 12.78 28.80 6.45
CA ALA A 25 12.14 27.80 7.30
C ALA A 25 10.90 27.18 6.62
N ILE A 26 10.08 28.00 5.95
CA ILE A 26 8.94 27.51 5.15
C ILE A 26 9.44 26.62 4.01
N PHE A 27 10.48 27.05 3.29
CA PHE A 27 11.05 26.27 2.19
C PHE A 27 11.59 24.92 2.68
N VAL A 28 12.37 24.92 3.76
CA VAL A 28 12.87 23.68 4.38
C VAL A 28 11.71 22.80 4.81
N HIS A 29 10.69 23.34 5.48
CA HIS A 29 9.52 22.58 5.88
C HIS A 29 8.83 21.91 4.68
N VAL A 30 8.57 22.67 3.61
CA VAL A 30 7.96 22.13 2.38
C VAL A 30 8.82 21.02 1.78
N VAL A 31 10.13 21.23 1.65
CA VAL A 31 11.04 20.21 1.10
C VAL A 31 11.03 18.94 1.93
N PHE A 32 11.07 19.04 3.26
CA PHE A 32 11.03 17.87 4.15
C PHE A 32 9.67 17.16 4.15
N THR A 33 8.57 17.88 3.88
CA THR A 33 7.25 17.25 3.71
C THR A 33 7.03 16.64 2.34
N ALA A 34 7.65 17.20 1.29
CA ALA A 34 7.46 16.75 -0.10
C ALA A 34 8.45 15.65 -0.51
N ALA A 35 9.71 15.78 -0.12
CA ALA A 35 10.74 14.79 -0.35
C ALA A 35 10.82 13.91 0.91
N SER A 36 10.18 12.74 0.90
CA SER A 36 10.24 11.76 2.00
C SER A 36 11.71 11.45 2.34
N PRO A 37 12.34 12.12 3.33
CA PRO A 37 13.80 12.23 3.39
C PRO A 37 14.47 10.92 3.79
N ASN A 38 13.71 10.09 4.49
CA ASN A 38 14.10 8.75 4.91
C ASN A 38 13.90 7.69 3.79
N GLY A 39 13.33 8.08 2.65
CA GLY A 39 13.01 7.15 1.55
C GLY A 39 11.80 6.27 1.80
N TYR A 40 11.01 6.52 2.85
CA TYR A 40 9.80 5.75 3.17
C TYR A 40 8.58 6.65 3.23
N LEU A 41 7.51 6.23 2.57
CA LEU A 41 6.19 6.83 2.70
C LEU A 41 5.23 5.80 3.30
N THR A 42 4.69 6.09 4.49
CA THR A 42 3.63 5.27 5.09
C THR A 42 2.31 6.02 4.97
N VAL A 43 1.33 5.40 4.30
CA VAL A 43 -0.02 5.94 4.14
C VAL A 43 -0.99 4.94 4.73
N THR A 44 -1.84 5.41 5.64
CA THR A 44 -2.92 4.62 6.24
C THR A 44 -4.23 5.27 5.87
N THR A 45 -5.22 4.46 5.47
CA THR A 45 -6.55 4.93 5.10
C THR A 45 -7.59 3.94 5.59
N ASP A 46 -8.74 4.46 6.01
CA ASP A 46 -9.95 3.72 6.30
C ASP A 46 -10.85 3.58 5.06
N LEU A 47 -10.38 4.07 3.90
CA LEU A 47 -11.08 4.21 2.62
C LEU A 47 -12.30 5.16 2.66
N LYS A 48 -12.65 5.73 3.82
CA LYS A 48 -13.82 6.61 4.01
C LYS A 48 -13.40 8.06 3.93
N SER A 49 -12.27 8.35 4.55
CA SER A 49 -11.71 9.68 4.64
C SER A 49 -10.79 9.91 3.43
N PRO A 50 -10.87 11.08 2.76
CA PRO A 50 -9.97 11.41 1.68
C PRO A 50 -8.51 11.27 2.09
N SER A 51 -7.70 10.60 1.27
CA SER A 51 -6.26 10.50 1.45
C SER A 51 -5.54 11.30 0.37
N ALA A 52 -4.48 12.01 0.75
CA ALA A 52 -3.70 12.81 -0.19
C ALA A 52 -2.99 11.94 -1.26
N PHE A 53 -2.68 10.69 -0.92
CA PHE A 53 -1.85 9.81 -1.74
C PHE A 53 -2.60 8.57 -2.26
N ILE A 54 -3.82 8.31 -1.77
CA ILE A 54 -4.64 7.16 -2.20
C ILE A 54 -5.95 7.69 -2.75
N SER A 55 -6.32 7.26 -3.95
CA SER A 55 -7.61 7.63 -4.53
C SER A 55 -8.77 6.96 -3.82
N ASP A 56 -9.96 7.53 -4.02
CA ASP A 56 -11.19 6.83 -3.68
C ASP A 56 -11.26 5.46 -4.38
N PRO A 57 -11.85 4.45 -3.72
CA PRO A 57 -12.02 3.12 -4.33
C PRO A 57 -12.88 3.17 -5.58
N LYS A 58 -12.51 2.36 -6.58
CA LYS A 58 -13.26 2.24 -7.84
C LYS A 58 -13.46 0.79 -8.24
N PRO A 59 -14.61 0.41 -8.79
CA PRO A 59 -15.83 1.21 -8.87
C PRO A 59 -16.56 1.25 -7.51
N MET A 60 -17.20 2.37 -7.20
CA MET A 60 -17.79 2.63 -5.87
C MET A 60 -19.05 1.79 -5.60
N ASP A 61 -19.74 1.36 -6.66
CA ASP A 61 -20.90 0.47 -6.61
C ASP A 61 -20.59 -0.93 -6.07
N ARG A 62 -19.31 -1.33 -6.05
CA ARG A 62 -18.83 -2.57 -5.45
C ARG A 62 -18.59 -2.47 -3.95
N LEU A 63 -18.83 -1.30 -3.38
CA LEU A 63 -18.69 -1.03 -1.96
C LEU A 63 -20.05 -0.68 -1.35
N TYR A 64 -20.34 -1.31 -0.22
CA TYR A 64 -21.46 -0.95 0.63
C TYR A 64 -20.92 -0.26 1.88
N LEU A 65 -21.38 0.97 2.09
CA LEU A 65 -21.02 1.79 3.25
C LEU A 65 -22.16 1.69 4.27
N ASP A 66 -21.84 1.17 5.45
CA ASP A 66 -22.77 1.11 6.58
C ASP A 66 -22.28 2.09 7.67
N GLU A 67 -23.19 2.83 8.29
CA GLU A 67 -22.84 3.87 9.26
C GLU A 67 -22.13 3.24 10.46
N GLY A 68 -20.92 3.69 10.77
CA GLY A 68 -20.12 3.16 11.88
C GLY A 68 -19.39 1.83 11.62
N SER A 69 -19.57 1.19 10.46
CA SER A 69 -18.93 -0.11 10.13
C SER A 69 -17.84 0.01 9.06
N PRO A 70 -16.82 -0.86 9.01
CA PRO A 70 -15.85 -0.89 7.91
C PRO A 70 -16.55 -1.15 6.56
N PHE A 71 -15.92 -0.75 5.46
CA PHE A 71 -16.47 -1.01 4.12
C PHE A 71 -16.71 -2.50 3.92
N ARG A 72 -17.90 -2.82 3.40
CA ARG A 72 -18.19 -4.16 2.90
C ARG A 72 -17.99 -4.17 1.39
N LEU A 73 -17.09 -5.02 0.92
CA LEU A 73 -16.99 -5.33 -0.50
C LEU A 73 -18.18 -6.23 -0.87
N ILE A 74 -19.01 -5.75 -1.79
CA ILE A 74 -20.15 -6.49 -2.36
C ILE A 74 -19.88 -6.96 -3.78
N GLY A 75 -18.82 -6.45 -4.42
CA GLY A 75 -18.33 -6.92 -5.70
C GLY A 75 -16.81 -6.84 -5.80
N SER A 76 -16.24 -7.56 -6.77
CA SER A 76 -14.80 -7.60 -7.04
C SER A 76 -14.53 -7.47 -8.54
N PRO A 77 -13.35 -6.97 -8.96
CA PRO A 77 -12.30 -6.33 -8.14
C PRO A 77 -12.63 -4.89 -7.71
N VAL A 78 -11.90 -4.38 -6.70
CA VAL A 78 -11.89 -2.96 -6.32
C VAL A 78 -10.47 -2.44 -6.47
N TYR A 79 -10.34 -1.26 -7.08
CA TYR A 79 -9.08 -0.62 -7.44
C TYR A 79 -8.85 0.63 -6.60
N LEU A 80 -7.58 0.86 -6.27
CA LEU A 80 -7.07 2.05 -5.60
C LEU A 80 -5.85 2.55 -6.35
N ASP A 81 -5.81 3.84 -6.66
CA ASP A 81 -4.67 4.48 -7.29
C ASP A 81 -3.76 5.06 -6.20
N LEU A 82 -2.50 4.64 -6.16
CA LEU A 82 -1.47 5.25 -5.30
C LEU A 82 -0.76 6.36 -6.08
N LYS A 83 -0.75 7.58 -5.53
CA LYS A 83 -0.11 8.77 -6.09
C LYS A 83 0.93 9.31 -5.12
N PRO A 84 2.10 8.66 -5.00
CA PRO A 84 3.15 9.13 -4.10
C PRO A 84 3.75 10.47 -4.61
N PRO A 85 4.32 11.30 -3.71
CA PRO A 85 4.91 12.58 -4.08
C PRO A 85 6.23 12.44 -4.86
N SER A 86 6.85 11.27 -4.82
CA SER A 86 8.10 10.91 -5.48
C SER A 86 8.04 9.47 -5.99
N PRO A 87 8.92 9.06 -6.93
CA PRO A 87 9.04 7.66 -7.31
C PRO A 87 9.57 6.81 -6.14
N PHE A 88 9.10 5.57 -6.05
CA PHE A 88 9.53 4.56 -5.08
C PHE A 88 9.76 3.23 -5.82
N GLU A 89 10.71 2.43 -5.33
CA GLU A 89 11.04 1.13 -5.93
C GLU A 89 10.20 -0.02 -5.38
N THR A 90 9.77 0.07 -4.12
CA THR A 90 9.06 -1.00 -3.42
C THR A 90 7.77 -0.48 -2.80
N VAL A 91 6.71 -1.28 -2.89
CA VAL A 91 5.44 -1.04 -2.21
C VAL A 91 5.13 -2.23 -1.28
N THR A 92 4.77 -1.93 -0.04
CA THR A 92 4.25 -2.94 0.90
C THR A 92 2.81 -2.59 1.21
N VAL A 93 1.89 -3.51 0.90
CA VAL A 93 0.47 -3.34 1.16
C VAL A 93 0.10 -4.17 2.39
N ARG A 94 -0.58 -3.54 3.34
CA ARG A 94 -1.21 -4.21 4.48
C ARG A 94 -2.70 -3.92 4.43
N ALA A 95 -3.50 -4.98 4.43
CA ALA A 95 -4.95 -4.89 4.49
C ALA A 95 -5.44 -5.56 5.78
N GLU A 96 -6.28 -4.85 6.51
CA GLU A 96 -7.01 -5.39 7.65
C GLU A 96 -8.46 -5.58 7.21
N TYR A 97 -8.98 -6.80 7.31
CA TYR A 97 -10.30 -7.15 6.81
C TYR A 97 -10.92 -8.29 7.62
N ILE A 98 -12.24 -8.41 7.51
CA ILE A 98 -13.02 -9.51 8.06
C ILE A 98 -13.53 -10.36 6.90
N ASN A 99 -13.10 -11.62 6.81
CA ASN A 99 -13.55 -12.53 5.78
C ASN A 99 -14.86 -13.22 6.17
N HIS A 100 -15.95 -12.86 5.49
CA HIS A 100 -17.29 -13.45 5.67
C HIS A 100 -17.52 -14.76 4.91
N GLY A 101 -16.47 -15.53 4.60
CA GLY A 101 -16.60 -16.84 3.95
C GLY A 101 -16.12 -16.89 2.50
N GLN A 102 -15.43 -15.85 2.03
CA GLN A 102 -14.82 -15.86 0.71
C GLN A 102 -13.71 -16.92 0.62
N PRO A 103 -13.73 -17.79 -0.41
CA PRO A 103 -12.78 -18.90 -0.53
C PRO A 103 -11.35 -18.43 -0.80
N LEU A 104 -11.21 -17.27 -1.45
CA LEU A 104 -9.95 -16.70 -1.90
C LEU A 104 -10.01 -15.19 -1.78
N VAL A 105 -8.98 -14.59 -1.18
CA VAL A 105 -8.77 -13.14 -1.12
C VAL A 105 -7.42 -12.84 -1.72
N GLU A 106 -7.42 -11.98 -2.74
CA GLU A 106 -6.21 -11.60 -3.48
C GLU A 106 -6.02 -10.09 -3.46
N ILE A 107 -4.76 -9.69 -3.41
CA ILE A 107 -4.33 -8.30 -3.57
C ILE A 107 -3.23 -8.30 -4.60
N GLY A 108 -3.27 -7.32 -5.51
CA GLY A 108 -2.24 -7.19 -6.53
C GLY A 108 -1.97 -5.75 -6.89
N ALA A 109 -0.91 -5.57 -7.66
CA ALA A 109 -0.53 -4.30 -8.24
C ALA A 109 -0.55 -4.41 -9.76
N LEU A 110 -0.84 -3.29 -10.43
CA LEU A 110 -0.76 -3.21 -11.88
C LEU A 110 0.71 -3.37 -12.30
N SER A 111 1.04 -4.46 -12.98
CA SER A 111 2.41 -4.77 -13.39
C SER A 111 2.72 -4.22 -14.78
N ASN A 112 1.73 -4.19 -15.68
CA ASN A 112 1.86 -3.63 -17.03
C ASN A 112 0.66 -2.75 -17.38
N ARG A 113 0.92 -1.46 -17.62
CA ARG A 113 -0.12 -0.48 -17.98
C ARG A 113 -0.70 -0.68 -19.39
N LEU A 114 0.07 -1.23 -20.33
CA LEU A 114 -0.37 -1.40 -21.72
C LEU A 114 -1.40 -2.52 -21.85
N ASP A 115 -1.12 -3.64 -21.16
CA ASP A 115 -1.95 -4.85 -21.25
C ASP A 115 -2.97 -4.95 -20.10
N GLY A 116 -2.95 -4.00 -19.15
CA GLY A 116 -3.84 -4.02 -17.98
C GLY A 116 -3.58 -5.22 -17.06
N GLN A 117 -2.38 -5.80 -17.10
CA GLN A 117 -2.05 -6.99 -16.34
C GLN A 117 -1.74 -6.63 -14.87
N TYR A 118 -2.31 -7.42 -13.95
CA TYR A 118 -2.07 -7.31 -12.52
C TYR A 118 -1.24 -8.49 -12.03
N ASP A 119 -0.21 -8.23 -11.23
CA ASP A 119 0.46 -9.26 -10.42
C ASP A 119 -0.34 -9.45 -9.14
N MET A 120 -1.26 -10.42 -9.17
CA MET A 120 -2.13 -10.77 -8.05
C MET A 120 -1.46 -11.79 -7.13
N ARG A 121 -1.59 -11.59 -5.82
CA ARG A 121 -1.10 -12.52 -4.80
C ARG A 121 -2.24 -12.86 -3.84
N SER A 122 -2.40 -14.15 -3.57
CA SER A 122 -3.33 -14.65 -2.55
C SER A 122 -2.87 -14.22 -1.17
N VAL A 123 -3.71 -13.49 -0.47
CA VAL A 123 -3.53 -13.11 0.94
C VAL A 123 -4.16 -14.15 1.85
N GLU A 124 -5.28 -14.75 1.43
CA GLU A 124 -5.93 -15.85 2.13
C GLU A 124 -6.52 -16.83 1.09
N ASN A 125 -6.25 -18.13 1.23
CA ASN A 125 -6.81 -19.17 0.37
C ASN A 125 -7.43 -20.29 1.22
N ARG A 126 -8.69 -20.09 1.59
CA ARG A 126 -9.44 -21.07 2.38
C ARG A 126 -9.66 -22.39 1.66
N LEU A 127 -9.66 -22.40 0.32
CA LEU A 127 -9.78 -23.66 -0.43
C LEU A 127 -8.60 -24.57 -0.17
N VAL A 128 -7.39 -24.00 -0.06
CA VAL A 128 -6.15 -24.72 0.20
C VAL A 128 -5.96 -24.96 1.70
N ASP A 129 -6.32 -23.98 2.53
CA ASP A 129 -6.12 -24.04 3.98
C ASP A 129 -7.11 -24.95 4.69
N SER A 130 -8.28 -25.20 4.10
CA SER A 130 -9.28 -26.13 4.65
C SER A 130 -9.05 -27.59 4.24
N LEU A 131 -8.09 -27.87 3.35
CA LEU A 131 -7.82 -29.24 2.92
C LEU A 131 -7.22 -30.04 4.07
N SER A 132 -7.79 -31.20 4.36
CA SER A 132 -7.23 -32.20 5.27
C SER A 132 -6.04 -32.96 4.69
N TRP A 133 -5.43 -32.44 3.61
CA TRP A 133 -4.35 -33.10 2.88
C TRP A 133 -3.04 -32.99 3.65
N SER A 134 -2.19 -33.99 3.50
CA SER A 134 -0.88 -33.99 4.15
C SER A 134 -0.01 -32.89 3.57
N ARG A 135 0.48 -31.98 4.41
CA ARG A 135 1.35 -30.87 4.00
C ARG A 135 2.80 -31.19 4.32
N LEU A 136 3.66 -31.20 3.30
CA LEU A 136 5.11 -31.11 3.46
C LEU A 136 5.53 -29.66 3.23
N SER A 137 6.48 -29.14 4.01
CA SER A 137 6.91 -27.74 3.89
C SER A 137 8.42 -27.65 4.09
N SER A 138 9.07 -26.88 3.21
CA SER A 138 10.50 -26.56 3.29
C SER A 138 10.70 -25.11 2.86
N GLY A 139 11.07 -24.25 3.82
CA GLY A 139 11.21 -22.81 3.59
C GLY A 139 9.91 -22.18 3.08
N ARG A 140 9.96 -21.64 1.85
CA ARG A 140 8.82 -20.99 1.18
C ARG A 140 7.97 -21.93 0.33
N MET A 141 8.35 -23.19 0.19
CA MET A 141 7.62 -24.17 -0.61
C MET A 141 6.78 -25.07 0.29
N SER A 142 5.55 -25.32 -0.14
CA SER A 142 4.67 -26.30 0.49
C SER A 142 4.09 -27.22 -0.58
N LEU A 143 4.13 -28.52 -0.32
CA LEU A 143 3.50 -29.54 -1.14
C LEU A 143 2.32 -30.11 -0.36
N LEU A 144 1.14 -30.07 -0.96
CA LEU A 144 -0.07 -30.68 -0.43
C LEU A 144 -0.32 -31.99 -1.14
N GLN A 145 -0.49 -33.05 -0.35
CA GLN A 145 -0.64 -34.41 -0.83
C GLN A 145 -1.96 -35.00 -0.36
N ARG A 146 -2.86 -35.29 -1.29
CA ARG A 146 -4.12 -35.99 -0.99
C ARG A 146 -3.85 -37.38 -0.41
N ASN A 147 -2.98 -38.13 -1.09
CA ASN A 147 -2.43 -39.41 -0.63
C ASN A 147 -0.97 -39.18 -0.25
N LYS A 148 -0.51 -39.70 0.89
CA LYS A 148 0.88 -39.55 1.35
C LYS A 148 1.83 -40.41 0.50
N THR A 149 2.20 -39.92 -0.67
CA THR A 149 3.10 -40.60 -1.61
C THR A 149 4.56 -40.28 -1.30
N TYR A 150 4.85 -39.03 -0.97
CA TYR A 150 6.20 -38.53 -0.72
C TYR A 150 6.43 -38.29 0.77
N VAL A 151 7.64 -38.60 1.23
CA VAL A 151 8.04 -38.40 2.64
C VAL A 151 8.62 -37.00 2.85
N THR A 152 9.38 -36.49 1.88
CA THR A 152 10.02 -35.17 1.93
C THR A 152 9.79 -34.40 0.64
N LEU A 153 10.06 -33.09 0.68
CA LEU A 153 9.98 -32.25 -0.53
C LEU A 153 11.06 -32.65 -1.54
N ASP A 154 12.25 -33.01 -1.08
CA ASP A 154 13.36 -33.44 -1.96
C ASP A 154 13.03 -34.74 -2.71
N ASP A 155 12.32 -35.66 -2.05
CA ASP A 155 11.83 -36.90 -2.68
C ASP A 155 10.87 -36.59 -3.84
N PHE A 156 9.94 -35.65 -3.64
CA PHE A 156 9.07 -35.16 -4.72
C PHE A 156 9.84 -34.50 -5.86
N LEU A 157 10.84 -33.67 -5.55
CA LEU A 157 11.63 -32.97 -6.58
C LEU A 157 12.55 -33.92 -7.37
N THR A 158 13.05 -34.98 -6.72
CA THR A 158 13.91 -36.00 -7.35
C THR A 158 13.10 -37.00 -8.16
N ASN A 159 11.91 -37.36 -7.68
CA ASN A 159 11.02 -38.35 -8.30
C ASN A 159 9.62 -37.78 -8.56
N PRO A 160 9.49 -36.76 -9.43
CA PRO A 160 8.20 -36.17 -9.73
C PRO A 160 7.25 -37.22 -10.36
N PRO A 161 5.93 -37.07 -10.19
CA PRO A 161 4.98 -37.97 -10.80
C PRO A 161 5.16 -37.95 -12.33
N SER A 162 4.99 -39.10 -12.98
CA SER A 162 5.06 -39.19 -14.44
C SER A 162 4.04 -38.23 -15.06
N ALA A 163 4.49 -37.33 -15.93
CA ALA A 163 3.60 -36.46 -16.68
C ALA A 163 2.65 -37.32 -17.51
N SER A 164 1.35 -37.19 -17.25
CA SER A 164 0.27 -37.81 -18.02
C SER A 164 0.03 -37.07 -19.33
#